data_AF-A0A8J3MZB8-F1
#
_entry.id   AF-A0A8J3MZB8-F1
#
_cell.length_a   1.000
_cell.length_b   1.000
_cell.length_c   1.000
_cell.angle_alpha   90.00
_cell.angle_beta   90.00
_cell.angle_gamma   90.00
#
_symmetry.space_group_name_H-M   'P 1'
#
loop_
_entity.id
_entity.type
_entity.pdbx_description
1 polymer ?
#
loop_
_entity_poly.entity_id
_entity_poly.type
_entity_poly.pdbx_seq_one_letter_code
_entity_poly.pdbx_strand_id
1 'polypeptide(L)'
;MKWIRLISLVARVALVVTLALGLVFWIAQLLGWIGLLAFLAWIGFPGIHEALGTLGVLGLLILGGVAASTKGSRRLGASSIIYALVVPAFGITQTLILPGSLHWLVQIVHLLLGIGAMMLILRIERRYRAFKQQERRETLVQTQGNPYSPLVARLARLGTAGHVVLYRLSGGKLGGTILGLPVLLLTTIGRKSGKQHTTPIAYFPNGDGYMIVASNQGQGKLPNWWLNMRESKQAQIEIGRKRMRVSVRQTSPEERQRLWPIVVASLSNYERYQQSTSYPIPLIFLHPEEVVRWE
;
A
#
# COMPACT_ATOMS: atom_id res chain seq x y z
N MET A 1 56.37 72.23 -7.73
CA MET A 1 54.99 72.73 -7.91
C MET A 1 54.28 72.23 -9.18
N LYS A 2 54.90 72.20 -10.37
CA LYS A 2 54.25 71.71 -11.62
C LYS A 2 53.78 70.24 -11.53
N TRP A 3 54.60 69.36 -10.96
CA TRP A 3 54.28 67.94 -10.79
C TRP A 3 53.05 67.66 -9.90
N ILE A 4 52.87 68.42 -8.81
CA ILE A 4 51.71 68.26 -7.91
C ILE A 4 50.40 68.65 -8.63
N ARG A 5 50.42 69.72 -9.45
CA ARG A 5 49.24 70.12 -10.23
C ARG A 5 48.90 69.10 -11.30
N LEU A 6 49.90 68.51 -11.95
CA LEU A 6 49.70 67.45 -12.94
C LEU A 6 49.10 66.19 -12.29
N ILE A 7 49.66 65.73 -11.17
CA ILE A 7 49.15 64.58 -10.41
C ILE A 7 47.71 64.85 -9.92
N SER A 8 47.43 66.05 -9.41
CA SER A 8 46.07 66.42 -8.98
C SER A 8 45.08 66.47 -10.15
N LEU A 9 45.49 66.97 -11.32
CA LEU A 9 44.66 66.97 -12.52
C LEU A 9 44.35 65.54 -12.98
N VAL A 10 45.37 64.69 -13.05
CA VAL A 10 45.20 63.27 -13.42
C VAL A 10 44.27 62.56 -12.42
N ALA A 11 44.44 62.79 -11.12
CA ALA A 11 43.57 62.21 -10.10
C ALA A 11 42.11 62.69 -10.23
N ARG A 12 41.88 63.98 -10.51
CA ARG A 12 40.52 64.53 -10.71
C ARG A 12 39.86 63.97 -11.97
N VAL A 13 40.62 63.89 -13.07
CA VAL A 13 40.13 63.30 -14.33
C VAL A 13 39.82 61.81 -14.12
N ALA A 14 40.71 61.07 -13.47
CA ALA A 14 40.49 59.67 -13.14
C ALA A 14 39.24 59.46 -12.26
N LEU A 15 39.02 60.34 -11.27
CA LEU A 15 37.82 60.30 -10.43
C LEU A 15 36.54 60.59 -11.22
N VAL A 16 36.53 61.62 -12.06
CA VAL A 16 35.37 61.95 -12.91
C VAL A 16 35.05 60.81 -13.88
N VAL A 17 36.07 60.22 -14.51
CA VAL A 17 35.90 59.06 -15.40
C VAL A 17 35.35 57.86 -14.65
N THR A 18 35.87 57.56 -13.45
CA THR A 18 35.38 56.46 -12.61
C THR A 18 33.91 56.66 -12.22
N LEU A 19 33.52 57.88 -11.85
CA LEU A 19 32.13 58.19 -11.50
C LEU A 19 31.20 58.11 -12.72
N ALA A 20 31.64 58.58 -13.89
CA ALA A 20 30.87 58.50 -15.13
C ALA A 20 30.65 57.05 -15.58
N LEU A 21 31.71 56.21 -15.55
CA LEU A 21 31.60 54.78 -15.85
C LEU A 21 30.72 54.05 -14.84
N GLY A 22 30.85 54.37 -13.55
CA GLY A 22 29.98 53.84 -12.51
C GLY A 22 28.51 54.20 -12.74
N LEU A 23 28.22 55.45 -13.12
CA LEU A 23 26.87 55.91 -13.45
C LEU A 23 26.30 55.18 -14.68
N VAL A 24 27.09 55.05 -15.75
CA VAL A 24 26.69 54.30 -16.96
C VAL A 24 26.41 52.84 -16.64
N PHE A 25 27.25 52.20 -15.81
CA PHE A 25 27.04 50.82 -15.35
C PHE A 25 25.73 50.68 -14.55
N TRP A 26 25.44 51.61 -13.63
CA TRP A 26 24.20 51.61 -12.86
C TRP A 26 22.96 51.87 -13.72
N ILE A 27 23.04 52.81 -14.68
CA ILE A 27 21.96 53.06 -15.64
C ILE A 27 21.72 51.83 -16.52
N ALA A 28 22.77 51.16 -17.00
CA ALA A 28 22.66 49.94 -17.79
C ALA A 28 22.03 48.78 -16.99
N GLN A 29 22.38 48.65 -15.69
CA GLN A 29 21.70 47.71 -14.78
C GLN A 29 20.22 48.03 -14.65
N LEU A 30 19.86 49.30 -14.42
CA LEU A 30 18.48 49.74 -14.26
C LEU A 30 17.65 49.53 -15.54
N LEU A 31 18.23 49.80 -16.72
CA LEU A 31 17.65 49.48 -18.03
C LEU A 31 17.52 47.96 -18.25
N GLY A 32 18.45 47.16 -17.71
CA GLY A 32 18.33 45.70 -17.69
C GLY A 32 17.13 45.22 -16.87
N TRP A 33 16.85 45.81 -15.72
CA TRP A 33 15.65 45.52 -14.92
C TRP A 33 14.36 45.96 -15.61
N ILE A 34 14.36 47.13 -16.25
CA ILE A 34 13.22 47.59 -17.05
C ILE A 34 12.99 46.66 -18.25
N GLY A 35 14.06 46.24 -18.93
CA GLY A 35 14.01 45.25 -20.01
C GLY A 35 13.51 43.89 -19.54
N LEU A 36 13.91 43.44 -18.34
CA LEU A 36 13.40 42.22 -17.73
C LEU A 36 11.91 42.35 -17.41
N LEU A 37 11.46 43.45 -16.80
CA LEU A 37 10.05 43.68 -16.50
C LEU A 37 9.21 43.74 -17.78
N ALA A 38 9.70 44.41 -18.83
CA ALA A 38 9.05 44.46 -20.14
C ALA A 38 9.00 43.08 -20.80
N PHE A 39 10.08 42.31 -20.72
CA PHE A 39 10.12 40.92 -21.20
C PHE A 39 9.14 40.03 -20.44
N LEU A 40 9.11 40.11 -19.10
CA LEU A 40 8.17 39.35 -18.26
C LEU A 40 6.71 39.72 -18.56
N ALA A 41 6.42 41.01 -18.77
CA ALA A 41 5.09 41.44 -19.20
C ALA A 41 4.74 40.92 -20.61
N TRP A 42 5.70 40.96 -21.54
CA TRP A 42 5.53 40.48 -22.91
C TRP A 42 5.24 38.96 -22.98
N ILE A 43 5.90 38.15 -22.15
CA ILE A 43 5.58 36.71 -22.03
C ILE A 43 4.32 36.42 -21.20
N GLY A 44 3.61 37.45 -20.75
CA GLY A 44 2.39 37.28 -19.95
C GLY A 44 2.63 36.71 -18.56
N PHE A 45 3.76 37.02 -17.92
CA PHE A 45 4.13 36.52 -16.58
C PHE A 45 3.01 36.65 -15.53
N PRO A 46 2.23 37.76 -15.45
CA PRO A 46 1.08 37.84 -14.55
C PRO A 46 0.03 36.75 -14.82
N GLY A 47 -0.28 36.47 -16.09
CA GLY A 47 -1.21 35.41 -16.48
C GLY A 47 -0.67 34.00 -16.20
N ILE A 48 0.64 33.79 -16.38
CA ILE A 48 1.31 32.53 -15.99
C ILE A 48 1.19 32.31 -14.47
N HIS A 49 1.43 33.35 -13.67
CA HIS A 49 1.30 33.29 -12.23
C HIS A 49 -0.14 32.97 -11.79
N GLU A 50 -1.14 33.61 -12.40
CA GLU A 50 -2.56 33.34 -12.15
C GLU A 50 -2.96 31.89 -12.52
N ALA A 51 -2.48 31.39 -13.66
CA ALA A 51 -2.70 30.02 -14.09
C ALA A 51 -2.07 29.01 -13.10
N LEU A 52 -0.85 29.27 -12.65
CA LEU A 52 -0.17 28.45 -11.64
C LEU A 52 -0.90 28.50 -10.29
N GLY A 53 -1.41 29.66 -9.89
CA GLY A 53 -2.25 29.83 -8.70
C GLY A 53 -3.53 28.99 -8.78
N THR A 54 -4.20 29.01 -9.94
CA THR A 54 -5.40 28.21 -10.19
C THR A 54 -5.11 26.70 -10.12
N LEU A 55 -4.01 26.24 -10.71
CA LEU A 55 -3.57 24.86 -10.60
C LEU A 55 -3.29 24.46 -9.14
N GLY A 56 -2.66 25.33 -8.36
CA GLY A 56 -2.44 25.13 -6.93
C GLY A 56 -3.75 24.97 -6.15
N VAL A 57 -4.75 25.79 -6.46
CA VAL A 57 -6.09 25.75 -5.85
C VAL A 57 -6.84 24.45 -6.21
N LEU A 58 -6.81 24.04 -7.48
CA LEU A 58 -7.35 22.75 -7.90
C LEU A 58 -6.66 21.59 -7.18
N GLY A 59 -5.33 21.66 -7.04
CA GLY A 59 -4.54 20.71 -6.25
C GLY A 59 -5.00 20.64 -4.78
N LEU A 60 -5.22 21.79 -4.14
CA LEU A 60 -5.76 21.87 -2.78
C LEU A 60 -7.17 21.28 -2.66
N LEU A 61 -8.04 21.48 -3.65
CA LEU A 61 -9.40 20.91 -3.64
C LEU A 61 -9.36 19.38 -3.80
N ILE A 62 -8.61 18.88 -4.78
CA ILE A 62 -8.52 17.44 -5.06
C ILE A 62 -7.88 16.71 -3.87
N LEU A 63 -6.70 17.14 -3.43
CA LEU A 63 -6.00 16.52 -2.30
C LEU A 63 -6.75 16.75 -0.98
N GLY A 64 -7.38 17.92 -0.83
CA GLY A 64 -8.21 18.26 0.31
C GLY A 64 -9.42 17.33 0.46
N GLY A 65 -10.14 17.07 -0.64
CA GLY A 65 -11.28 16.15 -0.66
C GLY A 65 -10.87 14.71 -0.34
N VAL A 66 -9.77 14.23 -0.92
CA VAL A 66 -9.19 12.91 -0.59
C VAL A 66 -8.82 12.84 0.90
N ALA A 67 -8.14 13.86 1.42
CA ALA A 67 -7.73 13.91 2.82
C ALA A 67 -8.91 14.05 3.80
N ALA A 68 -9.95 14.81 3.45
CA ALA A 68 -11.17 14.98 4.23
C ALA A 68 -11.94 13.64 4.38
N SER A 69 -11.86 12.81 3.35
CA SER A 69 -12.48 11.48 3.32
C SER A 69 -11.63 10.40 4.02
N THR A 70 -10.36 10.67 4.30
CA THR A 70 -9.41 9.68 4.85
C THR A 70 -9.30 9.78 6.38
N LYS A 71 -9.44 8.64 7.08
CA LYS A 71 -9.33 8.58 8.56
C LYS A 71 -7.91 8.99 9.00
N GLY A 72 -7.81 9.96 9.91
CA GLY A 72 -6.52 10.45 10.43
C GLY A 72 -5.93 11.66 9.69
N SER A 73 -6.49 12.08 8.57
CA SER A 73 -6.10 13.31 7.84
C SER A 73 -7.25 14.30 7.60
N ARG A 74 -8.46 14.02 8.12
CA ARG A 74 -9.67 14.83 7.90
C ARG A 74 -9.49 16.33 8.18
N ARG A 75 -8.81 16.68 9.29
CA ARG A 75 -8.55 18.07 9.67
C ARG A 75 -7.67 18.79 8.62
N LEU A 76 -6.66 18.11 8.08
CA LEU A 76 -5.81 18.65 7.02
C LEU A 76 -6.61 18.84 5.72
N GLY A 77 -7.51 17.90 5.42
CA GLY A 77 -8.42 18.02 4.27
C GLY A 77 -9.35 19.24 4.39
N ALA A 78 -9.96 19.43 5.55
CA ALA A 78 -10.80 20.61 5.82
C ALA A 78 -10.00 21.92 5.71
N SER A 79 -8.79 21.98 6.27
CA SER A 79 -7.90 23.14 6.12
C SER A 79 -7.55 23.42 4.66
N SER A 80 -7.37 22.38 3.84
CA SER A 80 -7.06 22.50 2.41
C SER A 80 -8.22 23.14 1.63
N ILE A 81 -9.46 22.70 1.92
CA ILE A 81 -10.67 23.25 1.29
C ILE A 81 -10.85 24.72 1.68
N ILE A 82 -10.63 25.07 2.95
CA ILE A 82 -10.68 26.46 3.42
C ILE A 82 -9.62 27.31 2.68
N TYR A 83 -8.38 26.82 2.59
CA TYR A 83 -7.31 27.50 1.87
C TYR A 83 -7.63 27.70 0.38
N ALA A 84 -8.26 26.71 -0.26
CA ALA A 84 -8.67 26.79 -1.66
C ALA A 84 -9.72 27.86 -1.93
N LEU A 85 -10.47 28.30 -0.91
CA LEU A 85 -11.43 29.42 -1.02
C LEU A 85 -10.77 30.76 -0.67
N VAL A 86 -9.98 30.79 0.40
CA VAL A 86 -9.36 32.02 0.92
C VAL A 86 -8.30 32.56 -0.04
N VAL A 87 -7.45 31.71 -0.61
CA VAL A 87 -6.32 32.15 -1.44
C VAL A 87 -6.78 32.85 -2.73
N PRO A 88 -7.72 32.31 -3.54
CA PRO A 88 -8.23 33.01 -4.71
C PRO A 88 -9.00 34.28 -4.34
N ALA A 89 -9.87 34.22 -3.32
CA ALA A 89 -10.64 35.37 -2.89
C ALA A 89 -9.72 36.53 -2.51
N PHE A 90 -8.71 36.27 -1.68
CA PHE A 90 -7.70 37.26 -1.31
C PHE A 90 -6.91 37.74 -2.53
N GLY A 91 -6.51 36.83 -3.43
CA GLY A 91 -5.77 37.18 -4.65
C GLY A 91 -6.51 38.12 -5.59
N ILE A 92 -7.83 37.94 -5.74
CA ILE A 92 -8.70 38.79 -6.57
C ILE A 92 -8.92 40.15 -5.90
N THR A 93 -9.11 40.17 -4.58
CA THR A 93 -9.45 41.41 -3.86
C THR A 93 -8.24 42.22 -3.40
N GLN A 94 -7.02 41.68 -3.46
CA GLN A 94 -5.85 42.29 -2.82
C GLN A 94 -5.57 43.72 -3.28
N THR A 95 -5.82 44.05 -4.54
CA THR A 95 -5.59 45.40 -5.11
C THR A 95 -6.51 46.46 -4.50
N LEU A 96 -7.62 46.05 -3.89
CA LEU A 96 -8.57 46.93 -3.20
C LEU A 96 -8.18 47.16 -1.73
N ILE A 97 -7.24 46.37 -1.20
CA ILE A 97 -6.82 46.42 0.21
C ILE A 97 -5.58 47.30 0.31
N LEU A 98 -5.64 48.33 1.16
CA LEU A 98 -4.54 49.27 1.44
C LEU A 98 -3.90 49.82 0.16
N PRO A 99 -4.66 50.51 -0.73
CA PRO A 99 -4.09 51.07 -1.95
C PRO A 99 -3.05 52.17 -1.64
N GLY A 100 -2.09 52.34 -2.54
CA GLY A 100 -1.01 53.34 -2.41
C GLY A 100 0.28 52.77 -1.82
N SER A 101 1.02 53.60 -1.09
CA SER A 101 2.39 53.30 -0.64
C SER A 101 2.50 52.15 0.36
N LEU A 102 1.39 51.71 0.97
CA LEU A 102 1.36 50.60 1.92
C LEU A 102 0.94 49.26 1.28
N HIS A 103 0.58 49.23 0.00
CA HIS A 103 0.06 48.04 -0.67
C HIS A 103 1.05 46.86 -0.68
N TRP A 104 2.35 47.14 -0.61
CA TRP A 104 3.40 46.11 -0.51
C TRP A 104 3.19 45.17 0.71
N LEU A 105 2.56 45.65 1.79
CA LEU A 105 2.21 44.81 2.95
C LEU A 105 1.22 43.70 2.54
N VAL A 106 0.24 44.04 1.70
CA VAL A 106 -0.75 43.09 1.18
C VAL A 106 -0.08 42.07 0.25
N GLN A 107 0.88 42.50 -0.56
CA GLN A 107 1.66 41.62 -1.43
C GLN A 107 2.49 40.59 -0.63
N ILE A 108 3.06 41.00 0.51
CA ILE A 108 3.74 40.07 1.43
C ILE A 108 2.75 39.04 1.99
N VAL A 109 1.58 39.49 2.44
CA VAL A 109 0.54 38.57 2.94
C VAL A 109 0.10 37.59 1.85
N HIS A 110 -0.08 38.04 0.60
CA HIS A 110 -0.41 37.19 -0.53
C HIS A 110 0.66 36.11 -0.76
N LEU A 111 1.94 36.49 -0.75
CA LEU A 111 3.06 35.56 -0.88
C LEU A 111 3.08 34.53 0.26
N LEU A 112 2.88 34.97 1.51
CA LEU A 112 2.85 34.08 2.67
C LEU A 112 1.69 33.08 2.60
N LEU A 113 0.51 33.52 2.13
CA LEU A 113 -0.63 32.63 1.88
C LEU A 113 -0.30 31.60 0.80
N GLY A 114 0.38 31.99 -0.28
CA GLY A 114 0.86 31.07 -1.31
C GLY A 114 1.84 30.01 -0.78
N ILE A 115 2.81 30.42 0.04
CA ILE A 115 3.77 29.51 0.70
C ILE A 115 3.03 28.57 1.66
N GLY A 116 2.05 29.08 2.42
CA GLY A 116 1.21 28.29 3.31
C GLY A 116 0.42 27.20 2.58
N ALA A 117 -0.18 27.55 1.43
CA ALA A 117 -0.87 26.60 0.55
C ALA A 117 0.06 25.48 0.09
N MET A 118 1.27 25.82 -0.37
CA MET A 118 2.27 24.85 -0.81
C MET A 118 2.69 23.89 0.32
N MET A 119 2.96 24.44 1.51
CA MET A 119 3.30 23.65 2.70
C MET A 119 2.18 22.68 3.09
N LEU A 120 0.92 23.10 2.96
CA LEU A 120 -0.23 22.27 3.24
C LEU A 120 -0.37 21.10 2.24
N ILE A 121 -0.21 21.37 0.94
CA ILE A 121 -0.16 20.34 -0.11
C ILE A 121 0.91 19.29 0.23
N LEU A 122 2.15 19.74 0.50
CA LEU A 122 3.27 18.84 0.82
C LEU A 122 3.03 18.02 2.09
N ARG A 123 2.30 18.58 3.07
CA ARG A 123 1.93 17.86 4.29
C ARG A 123 0.88 16.79 4.03
N ILE A 124 -0.13 17.08 3.22
CA ILE A 124 -1.17 16.11 2.81
C ILE A 124 -0.55 15.00 1.99
N GLU A 125 0.31 15.33 1.03
CA GLU A 125 0.98 14.36 0.18
C GLU A 125 1.87 13.41 0.98
N ARG A 126 2.67 13.91 1.94
CA ARG A 126 3.48 13.07 2.83
C ARG A 126 2.62 12.11 3.65
N ARG A 127 1.50 12.59 4.20
CA ARG A 127 0.55 11.75 4.96
C ARG A 127 -0.09 10.68 4.08
N TYR A 128 -0.50 11.04 2.87
CA TYR A 128 -1.08 10.11 1.91
C TYR A 128 -0.07 9.05 1.46
N ARG A 129 1.17 9.45 1.15
CA ARG A 129 2.27 8.52 0.80
C ARG A 129 2.57 7.55 1.94
N ALA A 130 2.63 8.02 3.19
CA ALA A 130 2.84 7.16 4.35
C ALA A 130 1.70 6.14 4.53
N PHE A 131 0.44 6.59 4.40
CA PHE A 131 -0.72 5.69 4.45
C PHE A 131 -0.68 4.64 3.33
N LYS A 132 -0.41 5.05 2.09
CA LYS A 132 -0.34 4.13 0.93
C LYS A 132 0.84 3.16 1.05
N GLN A 133 1.95 3.56 1.66
CA GLN A 133 3.06 2.66 1.97
C GLN A 133 2.69 1.65 3.06
N GLN A 134 1.96 2.06 4.09
CA GLN A 134 1.46 1.15 5.12
C GLN A 134 0.50 0.12 4.53
N GLU A 135 -0.50 0.56 3.74
CA GLU A 135 -1.43 -0.32 3.04
C GLU A 135 -0.69 -1.29 2.10
N ARG A 136 0.31 -0.80 1.35
CA ARG A 136 1.17 -1.66 0.52
C ARG A 136 1.97 -2.65 1.35
N ARG A 137 2.53 -2.25 2.50
CA ARG A 137 3.25 -3.16 3.41
C ARG A 137 2.34 -4.21 4.00
N GLU A 138 1.16 -3.83 4.47
CA GLU A 138 0.14 -4.77 4.97
C GLU A 138 -0.29 -5.75 3.88
N THR A 139 -0.48 -5.25 2.65
CA THR A 139 -0.76 -6.08 1.47
C THR A 139 0.40 -7.03 1.17
N LEU A 140 1.64 -6.53 1.16
CA LEU A 140 2.84 -7.33 0.90
C LEU A 140 3.07 -8.40 1.97
N VAL A 141 2.82 -8.09 3.23
CA VAL A 141 2.86 -9.03 4.36
C VAL A 141 1.76 -10.08 4.24
N GLN A 142 0.56 -9.70 3.77
CA GLN A 142 -0.51 -10.65 3.47
C GLN A 142 -0.22 -11.53 2.25
N THR A 143 0.42 -10.99 1.21
CA THR A 143 0.80 -11.74 0.00
C THR A 143 2.10 -12.51 0.15
N GLN A 144 2.90 -12.25 1.19
CA GLN A 144 4.16 -12.95 1.45
C GLN A 144 3.98 -14.45 1.71
N GLY A 145 2.77 -15.01 1.66
CA GLY A 145 2.50 -16.45 1.72
C GLY A 145 1.58 -16.98 0.62
N ASN A 146 1.21 -16.18 -0.39
CA ASN A 146 0.28 -16.60 -1.42
C ASN A 146 0.85 -16.30 -2.82
N PRO A 147 1.19 -17.33 -3.62
CA PRO A 147 1.77 -17.14 -4.96
C PRO A 147 0.77 -16.56 -5.98
N TYR A 148 -0.50 -16.39 -5.59
CA TYR A 148 -1.54 -15.81 -6.44
C TYR A 148 -1.66 -14.29 -6.27
N SER A 149 -1.98 -13.61 -7.38
CA SER A 149 -2.38 -12.20 -7.34
C SER A 149 -3.62 -12.01 -6.42
N PRO A 150 -3.85 -10.82 -5.85
CA PRO A 150 -4.96 -10.59 -4.92
C PRO A 150 -6.33 -10.98 -5.47
N LEU A 151 -6.55 -10.76 -6.77
CA LEU A 151 -7.78 -11.16 -7.47
C LEU A 151 -7.92 -12.68 -7.50
N VAL A 152 -6.87 -13.39 -7.93
CA VAL A 152 -6.88 -14.86 -8.00
C VAL A 152 -7.03 -15.47 -6.60
N ALA A 153 -6.38 -14.89 -5.58
CA ALA A 153 -6.56 -15.31 -4.19
C ALA A 153 -8.01 -15.13 -3.70
N ARG A 154 -8.66 -14.02 -4.07
CA ARG A 154 -10.08 -13.78 -3.74
C ARG A 154 -10.99 -14.79 -4.45
N LEU A 155 -10.78 -15.04 -5.73
CA LEU A 155 -11.53 -16.03 -6.50
C LEU A 155 -11.34 -17.44 -5.94
N ALA A 156 -10.11 -17.81 -5.57
CA ALA A 156 -9.82 -19.10 -4.94
C ALA A 156 -10.58 -19.27 -3.62
N ARG A 157 -10.61 -18.23 -2.76
CA ARG A 157 -11.38 -18.26 -1.50
C ARG A 157 -12.88 -18.43 -1.73
N LEU A 158 -13.43 -17.74 -2.74
CA LEU A 158 -14.83 -17.89 -3.13
C LEU A 158 -15.11 -19.29 -3.66
N GLY A 159 -14.22 -19.84 -4.49
CA GLY A 159 -14.29 -21.21 -4.98
C GLY A 159 -14.27 -22.23 -3.84
N THR A 160 -13.37 -22.08 -2.87
CA THR A 160 -13.33 -22.92 -1.66
C THR A 160 -14.64 -22.82 -0.86
N ALA A 161 -15.16 -21.61 -0.65
CA ALA A 161 -16.42 -21.43 0.07
C ALA A 161 -17.60 -22.08 -0.67
N GLY A 162 -17.68 -21.91 -2.00
CA GLY A 162 -18.67 -22.55 -2.85
C GLY A 162 -18.58 -24.08 -2.80
N HIS A 163 -17.37 -24.64 -2.83
CA HIS A 163 -17.14 -26.08 -2.68
C HIS A 163 -17.65 -26.59 -1.33
N VAL A 164 -17.33 -25.91 -0.22
CA VAL A 164 -17.84 -26.28 1.11
C VAL A 164 -19.37 -26.29 1.15
N VAL A 165 -20.02 -25.27 0.59
CA VAL A 165 -21.48 -25.18 0.53
C VAL A 165 -22.06 -26.34 -0.29
N LEU A 166 -21.54 -26.56 -1.49
CA LEU A 166 -22.00 -27.62 -2.39
C LEU A 166 -21.82 -29.02 -1.77
N TYR A 167 -20.67 -29.25 -1.12
CA TYR A 167 -20.39 -30.50 -0.41
C TYR A 167 -21.41 -30.73 0.71
N ARG A 168 -21.67 -29.74 1.56
CA ARG A 168 -22.62 -29.87 2.68
C ARG A 168 -24.06 -30.08 2.20
N LEU A 169 -24.52 -29.29 1.22
CA LEU A 169 -25.88 -29.41 0.68
C LEU A 169 -26.14 -30.79 0.05
N SER A 170 -25.14 -31.35 -0.62
CA SER A 170 -25.24 -32.65 -1.26
C SER A 170 -24.94 -33.83 -0.33
N GLY A 171 -24.57 -33.57 0.93
CA GLY A 171 -24.10 -34.60 1.87
C GLY A 171 -22.83 -35.31 1.39
N GLY A 172 -21.96 -34.60 0.70
CA GLY A 172 -20.68 -35.08 0.14
C GLY A 172 -20.78 -35.74 -1.23
N LYS A 173 -21.95 -35.77 -1.87
CA LYS A 173 -22.11 -36.34 -3.22
C LYS A 173 -21.49 -35.46 -4.31
N LEU A 174 -21.63 -34.13 -4.19
CA LEU A 174 -21.06 -33.14 -5.10
C LEU A 174 -19.83 -32.50 -4.47
N GLY A 175 -18.73 -32.47 -5.21
CA GLY A 175 -17.42 -32.07 -4.65
C GLY A 175 -16.82 -33.10 -3.69
N GLY A 176 -17.35 -34.32 -3.65
CA GLY A 176 -16.88 -35.44 -2.82
C GLY A 176 -15.51 -36.00 -3.22
N THR A 177 -15.02 -35.63 -4.40
CA THR A 177 -13.74 -36.08 -4.94
C THR A 177 -12.94 -34.91 -5.52
N ILE A 178 -11.61 -34.96 -5.37
CA ILE A 178 -10.64 -34.05 -6.02
C ILE A 178 -9.57 -34.93 -6.65
N LEU A 179 -9.39 -34.81 -7.97
CA LEU A 179 -8.38 -35.59 -8.73
C LEU A 179 -8.46 -37.10 -8.46
N GLY A 180 -9.69 -37.64 -8.35
CA GLY A 180 -9.94 -39.05 -8.09
C GLY A 180 -9.84 -39.49 -6.62
N LEU A 181 -9.38 -38.62 -5.71
CA LEU A 181 -9.28 -38.91 -4.28
C LEU A 181 -10.52 -38.44 -3.51
N PRO A 182 -10.95 -39.16 -2.47
CA PRO A 182 -12.09 -38.75 -1.65
C PRO A 182 -11.74 -37.51 -0.82
N VAL A 183 -12.75 -36.67 -0.59
CA VAL A 183 -12.61 -35.37 0.08
C VAL A 183 -13.30 -35.39 1.43
N LEU A 184 -12.62 -34.80 2.42
CA LEU A 184 -13.20 -34.41 3.70
C LEU A 184 -13.16 -32.88 3.83
N LEU A 185 -14.06 -32.32 4.64
CA LEU A 185 -13.95 -30.91 5.04
C LEU A 185 -13.21 -30.83 6.37
N LEU A 186 -12.02 -30.24 6.36
CA LEU A 186 -11.22 -30.02 7.55
C LEU A 186 -11.50 -28.63 8.13
N THR A 187 -11.96 -28.57 9.38
CA THR A 187 -12.15 -27.31 10.12
C THR A 187 -11.07 -27.15 11.18
N THR A 188 -10.38 -26.01 11.15
CA THR A 188 -9.27 -25.64 12.05
C THR A 188 -9.50 -24.28 12.68
N ILE A 189 -8.88 -24.00 13.82
CA ILE A 189 -8.89 -22.67 14.46
C ILE A 189 -7.63 -21.92 14.04
N GLY A 190 -7.79 -20.72 13.48
CA GLY A 190 -6.67 -19.89 13.05
C GLY A 190 -5.79 -19.46 14.21
N ARG A 191 -4.53 -19.91 14.27
CA ARG A 191 -3.60 -19.61 15.39
C ARG A 191 -3.35 -18.12 15.65
N LYS A 192 -3.56 -17.26 14.63
CA LYS A 192 -3.43 -15.80 14.74
C LYS A 192 -4.77 -15.07 14.92
N SER A 193 -5.85 -15.63 14.38
CA SER A 193 -7.15 -14.95 14.27
C SER A 193 -8.19 -15.45 15.27
N GLY A 194 -8.02 -16.64 15.83
CA GLY A 194 -9.02 -17.35 16.64
C GLY A 194 -10.24 -17.82 15.86
N LYS A 195 -10.33 -17.57 14.55
CA LYS A 195 -11.51 -17.88 13.73
C LYS A 195 -11.47 -19.32 13.20
N GLN A 196 -12.64 -19.93 13.03
CA GLN A 196 -12.75 -21.22 12.35
C GLN A 196 -12.54 -21.06 10.84
N HIS A 197 -11.79 -21.99 10.26
CA HIS A 197 -11.51 -22.07 8.83
C HIS A 197 -11.74 -23.51 8.34
N THR A 198 -12.67 -23.67 7.39
CA THR A 198 -12.97 -24.95 6.76
C THR A 198 -12.32 -25.04 5.38
N THR A 199 -11.59 -26.12 5.11
CA THR A 199 -10.90 -26.38 3.83
C THR A 199 -11.25 -27.79 3.35
N PRO A 200 -11.72 -27.98 2.10
CA PRO A 200 -11.85 -29.30 1.50
C PRO A 200 -10.46 -29.87 1.20
N ILE A 201 -10.20 -31.10 1.66
CA ILE A 201 -8.89 -31.75 1.55
C ILE A 201 -9.08 -33.20 1.11
N ALA A 202 -8.26 -33.65 0.16
CA ALA A 202 -8.18 -35.06 -0.21
C ALA A 202 -7.58 -35.89 0.95
N TYR A 203 -8.16 -37.04 1.25
CA TYR A 203 -7.71 -37.90 2.33
C TYR A 203 -7.54 -39.35 1.88
N PHE A 204 -6.86 -40.11 2.73
CA PHE A 204 -6.62 -41.55 2.60
C PHE A 204 -7.21 -42.25 3.84
N PRO A 205 -8.01 -43.30 3.69
CA PRO A 205 -8.36 -44.17 4.81
C PRO A 205 -7.10 -44.78 5.45
N ASN A 206 -7.05 -44.86 6.78
CA ASN A 206 -5.89 -45.43 7.49
C ASN A 206 -6.34 -46.09 8.81
N GLY A 207 -6.55 -47.41 8.77
CA GLY A 207 -7.12 -48.16 9.90
C GLY A 207 -8.48 -47.57 10.30
N ASP A 208 -8.65 -47.31 11.60
CA ASP A 208 -9.85 -46.68 12.16
C ASP A 208 -9.87 -45.14 12.02
N GLY A 209 -8.88 -44.58 11.33
CA GLY A 209 -8.74 -43.14 11.11
C GLY A 209 -8.50 -42.76 9.66
N TYR A 210 -7.92 -41.59 9.49
CA TYR A 210 -7.68 -40.96 8.19
C TYR A 210 -6.28 -40.38 8.11
N MET A 211 -5.76 -40.21 6.91
CA MET A 211 -4.49 -39.54 6.63
C MET A 211 -4.70 -38.44 5.60
N ILE A 212 -4.10 -37.28 5.84
CA ILE A 212 -4.08 -36.14 4.90
C ILE A 212 -2.64 -35.70 4.60
N VAL A 213 -2.45 -35.04 3.47
CA VAL A 213 -1.12 -34.63 2.97
C VAL A 213 -1.00 -33.10 2.98
N ALA A 214 -0.05 -32.57 3.73
CA ALA A 214 0.17 -31.12 3.85
C ALA A 214 1.03 -30.54 2.72
N SER A 215 0.67 -30.85 1.46
CA SER A 215 1.48 -30.49 0.28
C SER A 215 1.39 -29.01 -0.12
N ASN A 216 0.25 -28.36 0.17
CA ASN A 216 -0.08 -27.02 -0.33
C ASN A 216 0.22 -26.85 -1.84
N GLN A 217 -0.03 -27.90 -2.63
CA GLN A 217 0.27 -27.96 -4.08
C GLN A 217 1.74 -27.65 -4.43
N GLY A 218 2.68 -27.88 -3.51
CA GLY A 218 4.11 -27.63 -3.74
C GLY A 218 4.51 -26.15 -3.69
N GLN A 219 3.69 -25.26 -3.14
CA GLN A 219 3.95 -23.80 -3.11
C GLN A 219 5.10 -23.36 -2.17
N GLY A 220 6.03 -24.25 -1.84
CA GLY A 220 7.22 -23.94 -1.02
C GLY A 220 6.94 -23.58 0.44
N LYS A 221 5.68 -23.62 0.90
CA LYS A 221 5.28 -23.30 2.28
C LYS A 221 4.20 -24.25 2.78
N LEU A 222 4.29 -24.59 4.06
CA LEU A 222 3.29 -25.42 4.73
C LEU A 222 1.92 -24.73 4.72
N PRO A 223 0.83 -25.49 4.53
CA PRO A 223 -0.50 -24.91 4.48
C PRO A 223 -0.92 -24.38 5.86
N ASN A 224 -1.68 -23.28 5.88
CA ASN A 224 -2.11 -22.64 7.12
C ASN A 224 -2.94 -23.57 8.01
N TRP A 225 -3.78 -24.44 7.44
CA TRP A 225 -4.56 -25.41 8.22
C TRP A 225 -3.66 -26.39 8.98
N TRP A 226 -2.50 -26.77 8.43
CA TRP A 226 -1.54 -27.62 9.13
C TRP A 226 -0.88 -26.83 10.27
N LEU A 227 -0.43 -25.61 9.97
CA LEU A 227 0.19 -24.74 10.96
C LEU A 227 -0.76 -24.41 12.13
N ASN A 228 -2.07 -24.35 11.88
CA ASN A 228 -3.10 -24.18 12.91
C ASN A 228 -3.19 -25.40 13.84
N MET A 229 -3.24 -26.61 13.30
CA MET A 229 -3.47 -27.84 14.10
C MET A 229 -2.19 -28.43 14.69
N ARG A 230 -1.02 -28.07 14.16
CA ARG A 230 0.26 -28.61 14.63
C ARG A 230 0.47 -28.35 16.13
N GLU A 231 -0.03 -27.22 16.62
CA GLU A 231 0.03 -26.82 18.02
C GLU A 231 -1.18 -27.32 18.83
N SER A 232 -2.41 -27.18 18.31
CA SER A 232 -3.62 -27.60 19.04
C SER A 232 -3.80 -29.12 19.15
N LYS A 233 -3.17 -29.90 18.26
CA LYS A 233 -3.33 -31.37 18.14
C LYS A 233 -4.77 -31.84 17.95
N GLN A 234 -5.69 -30.94 17.60
CA GLN A 234 -7.12 -31.21 17.46
C GLN A 234 -7.68 -30.52 16.22
N ALA A 235 -8.67 -31.17 15.62
CA ALA A 235 -9.45 -30.64 14.51
C ALA A 235 -10.87 -31.18 14.49
N GLN A 236 -11.67 -30.69 13.55
CA GLN A 236 -12.94 -31.29 13.21
C GLN A 236 -12.95 -31.64 11.73
N ILE A 237 -13.48 -32.81 11.39
CA ILE A 237 -13.71 -33.22 10.01
C ILE A 237 -15.19 -33.45 9.71
N GLU A 238 -15.56 -33.27 8.44
CA GLU A 238 -16.84 -33.72 7.89
C GLU A 238 -16.57 -34.64 6.70
N ILE A 239 -17.15 -35.84 6.72
CA ILE A 239 -17.12 -36.83 5.63
C ILE A 239 -18.56 -37.18 5.29
N GLY A 240 -19.01 -36.75 4.12
CA GLY A 240 -20.42 -36.82 3.75
C GLY A 240 -21.30 -36.09 4.77
N ARG A 241 -22.18 -36.84 5.44
CA ARG A 241 -23.05 -36.32 6.53
C ARG A 241 -22.48 -36.52 7.93
N LYS A 242 -21.35 -37.22 8.08
CA LYS A 242 -20.74 -37.48 9.39
C LYS A 242 -19.81 -36.33 9.76
N ARG A 243 -19.98 -35.80 10.97
CA ARG A 243 -19.12 -34.76 11.56
C ARG A 243 -18.51 -35.31 12.84
N MET A 244 -17.19 -35.18 13.00
CA MET A 244 -16.49 -35.71 14.18
C MET A 244 -15.29 -34.83 14.55
N ARG A 245 -14.93 -34.85 15.83
CA ARG A 245 -13.64 -34.33 16.31
C ARG A 245 -12.57 -35.38 16.09
N VAL A 246 -11.36 -34.91 15.82
CA VAL A 246 -10.20 -35.78 15.59
C VAL A 246 -8.99 -35.26 16.33
N SER A 247 -8.22 -36.19 16.89
CA SER A 247 -6.86 -35.92 17.33
C SER A 247 -5.91 -35.96 16.12
N VAL A 248 -4.89 -35.11 16.16
CA VAL A 248 -3.99 -34.86 15.02
C VAL A 248 -2.56 -35.23 15.38
N ARG A 249 -1.96 -36.13 14.61
CA ARG A 249 -0.56 -36.55 14.76
C ARG A 249 0.19 -36.50 13.44
N GLN A 250 1.38 -35.91 13.43
CA GLN A 250 2.27 -36.00 12.28
C GLN A 250 2.96 -37.38 12.28
N THR A 251 3.14 -37.98 11.11
CA THR A 251 3.95 -39.20 10.95
C THR A 251 5.40 -38.96 11.38
N SER A 252 6.03 -39.98 11.97
CA SER A 252 7.49 -40.02 12.11
C SER A 252 8.18 -40.11 10.74
N PRO A 253 9.49 -39.85 10.64
CA PRO A 253 10.24 -40.03 9.40
C PRO A 253 10.13 -41.45 8.81
N GLU A 254 10.15 -42.47 9.65
CA GLU A 254 10.08 -43.88 9.27
C GLU A 254 8.67 -44.25 8.78
N GLU A 255 7.64 -43.79 9.49
CA GLU A 255 6.25 -43.93 9.05
C GLU A 255 6.05 -43.26 7.68
N ARG A 256 6.56 -42.04 7.52
CA ARG A 256 6.50 -41.31 6.25
C ARG A 256 7.20 -42.07 5.12
N GLN A 257 8.39 -42.61 5.38
CA GLN A 257 9.15 -43.35 4.37
C GLN A 257 8.36 -44.56 3.84
N ARG A 258 7.62 -45.26 4.71
CA ARG A 258 6.77 -46.40 4.32
C ARG A 258 5.50 -45.96 3.58
N LEU A 259 4.90 -44.84 3.98
CA LEU A 259 3.60 -44.39 3.46
C LEU A 259 3.69 -43.53 2.20
N TRP A 260 4.80 -42.83 2.00
CA TRP A 260 4.97 -41.92 0.86
C TRP A 260 4.78 -42.60 -0.51
N PRO A 261 5.33 -43.81 -0.77
CA PRO A 261 5.07 -44.50 -2.05
C PRO A 261 3.60 -44.77 -2.31
N ILE A 262 2.81 -45.07 -1.27
CA ILE A 262 1.36 -45.31 -1.37
C ILE A 262 0.61 -44.03 -1.76
N VAL A 263 1.01 -42.90 -1.16
CA VAL A 263 0.47 -41.57 -1.51
C VAL A 263 0.76 -41.22 -2.96
N VAL A 264 1.99 -41.44 -3.42
CA VAL A 264 2.41 -41.17 -4.82
C VAL A 264 1.71 -42.09 -5.80
N ALA A 265 1.55 -43.38 -5.46
CA ALA A 265 0.81 -44.35 -6.30
C ALA A 265 -0.65 -43.95 -6.47
N SER A 266 -1.25 -43.32 -5.46
CA SER A 266 -2.65 -42.86 -5.52
C SER A 266 -2.82 -41.56 -6.30
N LEU A 267 -1.85 -40.65 -6.24
CA LEU A 267 -1.82 -39.42 -7.04
C LEU A 267 -0.37 -38.98 -7.29
N SER A 268 0.12 -39.22 -8.50
CA SER A 268 1.51 -38.97 -8.90
C SER A 268 1.95 -37.51 -8.75
N ASN A 269 1.02 -36.55 -8.75
CA ASN A 269 1.29 -35.13 -8.51
C ASN A 269 2.02 -34.87 -7.18
N TYR A 270 1.83 -35.72 -6.16
CA TYR A 270 2.52 -35.55 -4.87
C TYR A 270 4.04 -35.64 -4.99
N GLU A 271 4.56 -36.44 -5.92
CA GLU A 271 6.00 -36.52 -6.19
C GLU A 271 6.53 -35.17 -6.71
N ARG A 272 5.83 -34.58 -7.68
CA ARG A 272 6.16 -33.23 -8.18
C ARG A 272 6.05 -32.17 -7.09
N TYR A 273 5.04 -32.26 -6.23
CA TYR A 273 4.90 -31.33 -5.10
C TYR A 273 6.08 -31.44 -4.13
N GLN A 274 6.53 -32.67 -3.83
CA GLN A 274 7.68 -32.90 -2.96
C GLN A 274 8.96 -32.31 -3.55
N GLN A 275 9.21 -32.52 -4.84
CA GLN A 275 10.37 -31.95 -5.56
C GLN A 275 10.35 -30.42 -5.58
N SER A 276 9.17 -29.79 -5.48
CA SER A 276 9.00 -28.34 -5.45
C SER A 276 9.19 -27.73 -4.05
N THR A 277 9.55 -28.53 -3.05
CA THR A 277 9.70 -28.11 -1.65
C THR A 277 11.07 -28.48 -1.10
N SER A 278 11.64 -27.64 -0.23
CA SER A 278 12.91 -27.90 0.46
C SER A 278 12.75 -28.75 1.73
N TYR A 279 11.54 -29.22 2.04
CA TYR A 279 11.23 -29.97 3.25
C TYR A 279 10.40 -31.22 2.90
N PRO A 280 10.47 -32.30 3.69
CA PRO A 280 9.59 -33.44 3.53
C PRO A 280 8.13 -33.02 3.77
N ILE A 281 7.26 -33.19 2.78
CA ILE A 281 5.83 -32.89 2.90
C ILE A 281 5.25 -33.73 4.05
N PRO A 282 4.63 -33.10 5.07
CA PRO A 282 4.07 -33.83 6.20
C PRO A 282 2.87 -34.69 5.79
N LEU A 283 2.89 -35.94 6.27
CA LEU A 283 1.71 -36.80 6.35
C LEU A 283 1.13 -36.69 7.75
N ILE A 284 -0.19 -36.56 7.83
CA ILE A 284 -0.89 -36.24 9.08
C ILE A 284 -2.00 -37.26 9.28
N PHE A 285 -1.93 -37.98 10.40
CA PHE A 285 -3.01 -38.84 10.86
C PHE A 285 -4.06 -38.05 11.63
N LEU A 286 -5.31 -38.40 11.35
CA LEU A 286 -6.51 -37.92 11.99
C LEU A 286 -7.21 -39.13 12.60
N HIS A 287 -7.24 -39.21 13.93
CA HIS A 287 -7.94 -40.28 14.63
C HIS A 287 -9.24 -39.73 15.22
N PRO A 288 -10.41 -40.31 14.87
CA PRO A 288 -11.68 -39.98 15.50
C PRO A 288 -11.54 -40.03 17.02
N GLU A 289 -11.97 -38.96 17.69
CA GLU A 289 -12.17 -39.00 19.14
C GLU A 289 -13.46 -39.76 19.40
N GLU A 290 -13.46 -40.69 20.37
CA GLU A 290 -14.69 -41.32 20.83
C GLU A 290 -15.67 -40.23 21.26
N VAL A 291 -16.88 -40.25 20.69
CA VAL A 291 -17.97 -39.39 21.16
C VAL A 291 -18.37 -39.92 22.53
N VAL A 292 -17.84 -39.32 23.60
CA VAL A 292 -18.42 -39.45 24.93
C VAL A 292 -19.82 -38.84 24.84
N ARG A 293 -20.84 -39.69 24.63
CA ARG A 293 -22.22 -39.30 24.85
C ARG A 293 -22.33 -39.04 26.34
N TRP A 294 -22.54 -37.80 26.72
CA TRP A 294 -23.18 -37.52 27.99
C TRP A 294 -24.64 -37.88 27.80
N GLU A 295 -25.11 -38.90 28.54
CA GLU A 295 -26.52 -39.23 28.69
C GLU A 295 -27.30 -38.07 29.32
#